data_AF-A0A2N2W5A5-F1
#
_entry.id   AF-A0A2N2W5A5-F1
#
_cell.length_a   1.000
_cell.length_b   1.000
_cell.length_c   1.000
_cell.angle_alpha   90.00
_cell.angle_beta   90.00
_cell.angle_gamma   90.00
#
_symmetry.space_group_name_H-M   'P 1'
#
loop_
_entity.id
_entity.type
_entity.pdbx_description
1 polymer ?
#
loop_
_entity_poly.entity_id
_entity_poly.type
_entity_poly.pdbx_seq_one_letter_code
_entity_poly.pdbx_strand_id
1 'polypeptide(L)' 'MGTSLWKVTALRDNSKLKKGMSAEIFQANSVNKPSQRVICENLNSKYGTSISEGSCGLTNFDIIKLS' A
#
# COMPACT_ATOMS: atom_id res chain seq x y z
N MET A 1 -20.75 10.49 -1.38
CA MET A 1 -19.96 9.28 -1.68
C MET A 1 -18.61 9.74 -2.22
N GLY A 2 -17.52 9.53 -1.46
CA GLY A 2 -16.18 9.88 -1.92
C GLY A 2 -15.43 8.63 -2.35
N THR A 3 -14.94 8.61 -3.58
CA THR A 3 -13.92 7.66 -4.02
C THR A 3 -12.57 8.28 -3.76
N SER A 4 -11.65 7.55 -3.12
CA SER A 4 -10.27 8.01 -3.01
C SER A 4 -9.29 7.02 -3.59
N LEU A 5 -8.41 7.57 -4.43
CA LEU A 5 -7.33 6.83 -5.04
C LEU A 5 -6.04 7.17 -4.28
N TRP A 6 -5.34 6.15 -3.84
CA TRP A 6 -4.10 6.29 -3.09
C TRP A 6 -2.98 5.56 -3.81
N LYS A 7 -1.83 6.20 -3.94
CA LYS A 7 -0.60 5.56 -4.39
C LYS A 7 0.28 5.28 -3.19
N VAL A 8 0.70 4.03 -3.04
CA VAL A 8 1.62 3.60 -2.00
C VAL A 8 2.91 3.13 -2.62
N THR A 9 4.04 3.66 -2.15
CA THR A 9 5.38 3.35 -2.66
C THR A 9 6.28 2.95 -1.49
N ALA A 10 6.91 1.78 -1.58
CA ALA A 10 7.87 1.31 -0.62
C ALA A 10 9.14 2.17 -0.64
N LEU A 11 9.45 2.81 0.48
CA LEU A 11 10.62 3.68 0.64
C LEU A 11 11.90 2.91 0.96
N ARG A 12 11.76 1.72 1.52
CA ARG A 12 12.87 0.87 1.97
C ARG A 12 12.58 -0.61 1.75
N ASP A 13 13.64 -1.38 1.66
CA ASP A 13 13.58 -2.83 1.69
C ASP A 13 13.24 -3.32 3.10
N ASN A 14 12.26 -4.21 3.21
CA ASN A 14 11.89 -4.83 4.47
C ASN A 14 11.40 -6.27 4.24
N SER A 15 12.23 -7.25 4.59
CA SER A 15 11.99 -8.66 4.31
C SER A 15 11.72 -8.93 2.82
N LYS A 16 10.45 -9.12 2.45
CA LYS A 16 10.01 -9.37 1.07
C LYS A 16 9.56 -8.10 0.35
N LEU A 17 9.41 -6.99 1.08
CA LEU A 17 9.15 -5.68 0.50
C LEU A 17 10.46 -5.14 -0.08
N LYS A 18 10.47 -4.77 -1.36
CA LYS A 18 11.61 -4.09 -1.97
C LYS A 18 11.37 -2.60 -2.14
N LYS A 19 12.41 -1.79 -1.95
CA LYS A 19 12.37 -0.35 -2.22
C LYS A 19 11.93 -0.12 -3.68
N GLY A 20 10.98 0.79 -3.88
CA GLY A 20 10.40 1.11 -5.19
C GLY A 20 9.18 0.27 -5.59
N MET A 21 8.82 -0.77 -4.83
CA MET A 21 7.53 -1.44 -5.02
C MET A 21 6.38 -0.46 -4.80
N SER A 22 5.45 -0.38 -5.74
CA SER A 22 4.32 0.53 -5.62
C SER A 22 3.00 -0.11 -6.03
N ALA A 23 1.94 0.24 -5.32
CA ALA A 23 0.58 -0.19 -5.60
C ALA A 23 -0.38 1.01 -5.60
N GLU A 24 -1.44 0.90 -6.38
CA GLU A 24 -2.53 1.87 -6.42
C GLU A 24 -3.73 1.24 -5.73
N ILE A 25 -4.25 1.93 -4.72
CA ILE A 25 -5.34 1.45 -3.89
C ILE A 25 -6.54 2.32 -4.15
N PHE A 26 -7.56 1.71 -4.75
CA PHE A 26 -8.86 2.34 -4.96
C PHE A 26 -9.77 2.02 -3.77
N GLN A 27 -10.18 3.06 -3.02
CA GLN A 27 -11.17 2.93 -1.97
C GLN A 27 -12.48 3.59 -2.40
N ALA A 28 -13.50 2.76 -2.62
CA ALA A 28 -14.86 3.23 -2.79
C ALA A 28 -15.47 3.57 -1.43
N ASN A 29 -16.16 4.71 -1.33
CA ASN A 29 -16.84 5.19 -0.12
C ASN A 29 -15.93 5.45 1.09
N SER A 30 -14.62 5.58 0.88
CA SER A 30 -13.67 5.91 1.94
C SER A 30 -12.65 6.92 1.44
N VAL A 31 -12.54 8.02 2.18
CA VAL A 31 -11.53 9.07 1.98
C VAL A 31 -10.33 8.90 2.91
N ASN A 32 -10.33 7.83 3.70
CA ASN A 32 -9.29 7.59 4.69
C ASN A 32 -8.06 6.96 4.07
N LYS A 33 -6.91 7.24 4.70
CA LYS A 33 -5.63 6.64 4.33
C LYS A 33 -5.74 5.10 4.37
N PRO A 34 -5.24 4.38 3.36
CA PRO A 34 -5.31 2.92 3.33
C PRO A 34 -4.56 2.30 4.51
N SER A 35 -5.15 1.24 5.07
CA SER A 35 -4.56 0.49 6.17
C SER A 35 -3.39 -0.38 5.71
N GLN A 36 -2.52 -0.76 6.64
CA GLN A 36 -1.36 -1.62 6.38
C GLN A 36 -1.75 -2.91 5.66
N ARG A 37 -2.86 -3.51 6.09
CA ARG A 37 -3.43 -4.72 5.48
C ARG A 37 -3.75 -4.53 4.01
N VAL A 38 -4.52 -3.49 3.67
CA VAL A 38 -4.92 -3.20 2.29
C VAL A 38 -3.70 -2.94 1.42
N ILE A 39 -2.69 -2.23 1.94
CA ILE A 39 -1.43 -1.99 1.24
C ILE A 39 -0.70 -3.30 0.95
N CYS A 40 -0.57 -4.16 1.96
CA CYS A 40 0.08 -5.46 1.84
C CYS A 40 -0.66 -6.37 0.84
N GLU A 41 -1.98 -6.45 0.91
CA GLU A 41 -2.81 -7.25 -0.01
C GLU A 41 -2.66 -6.77 -1.46
N ASN A 42 -2.68 -5.46 -1.70
CA ASN A 42 -2.49 -4.90 -3.04
C ASN A 42 -1.07 -5.14 -3.59
N LEU A 43 -0.03 -5.02 -2.76
CA LEU A 43 1.34 -5.32 -3.15
C LEU A 43 1.57 -6.81 -3.42
N ASN A 44 1.01 -7.68 -2.56
CA ASN A 44 1.06 -9.12 -2.73
C ASN A 44 0.36 -9.54 -4.01
N SER A 45 -0.83 -8.98 -4.29
CA SER A 45 -1.59 -9.24 -5.51
C SER A 45 -0.85 -8.75 -6.77
N LYS A 46 -0.26 -7.55 -6.74
CA LYS A 46 0.42 -6.97 -7.90
C LYS A 46 1.76 -7.64 -8.22
N TYR A 47 2.53 -8.01 -7.21
CA TYR A 47 3.89 -8.54 -7.37
C TYR A 47 3.99 -10.05 -7.13
N GLY A 48 2.89 -10.74 -6.82
CA GLY A 48 2.91 -12.17 -6.48
C GLY A 48 3.73 -12.47 -5.22
N THR A 49 3.80 -11.52 -4.29
CA THR A 49 4.59 -11.66 -3.06
C THR A 49 3.72 -12.10 -1.89
N SER A 50 4.36 -12.47 -0.78
CA SER A 50 3.67 -12.86 0.46
C SER A 50 4.27 -12.09 1.62
N ILE A 51 4.10 -10.76 1.55
CA ILE A 51 4.46 -9.79 2.58
C ILE A 51 3.41 -9.89 3.68
N SER A 52 3.87 -10.06 4.92
CA SER A 52 2.99 -10.12 6.08
C SER A 52 2.63 -8.71 6.56
N GLU A 53 1.44 -8.53 7.11
CA GLU A 53 0.95 -7.24 7.62
C GLU A 53 1.93 -6.61 8.63
N GLY A 54 2.58 -7.43 9.48
CA GLY A 54 3.59 -6.96 10.43
C GLY A 54 4.86 -6.39 9.79
N SER A 55 5.15 -6.74 8.54
CA SER A 55 6.25 -6.15 7.75
C SER A 55 5.82 -4.90 6.98
N CYS A 56 4.51 -4.68 6.84
CA CYS A 56 3.90 -3.53 6.15
C CYS A 56 3.66 -2.32 7.07
N GLY A 57 4.59 -2.00 7.97
CA GLY A 57 4.50 -0.78 8.77
C GLY A 57 4.33 0.46 7.88
N LEU A 58 3.34 1.33 8.18
CA LEU A 58 3.01 2.50 7.33
C LEU A 58 4.20 3.45 7.12
N THR A 59 5.15 3.50 8.04
CA THR A 59 6.38 4.31 7.93
C THR A 59 7.36 3.78 6.87
N ASN A 60 7.17 2.54 6.40
CA ASN A 60 7.94 1.96 5.30
C ASN A 60 7.46 2.45 3.92
N PHE A 61 6.30 3.13 3.89
CA PHE A 61 5.63 3.52 2.66
C PHE A 61 5.42 5.02 2.59
N ASP A 62 5.65 5.53 1.40
CA ASP A 62 5.15 6.82 0.98
C ASP A 62 3.72 6.64 0.47
N ILE A 63 2.77 7.35 1.06
CA ILE A 63 1.34 7.16 0.82
C ILE A 63 0.77 8.50 0.38
N ILE A 64 0.50 8.61 -0.91
CA ILE A 64 0.05 9.84 -1.57
C ILE A 64 -1.41 9.66 -1.99
N LYS A 65 -2.25 10.66 -1.74
CA LYS A 65 -3.61 10.72 -2.28
C LYS A 65 -3.57 11.26 -3.71
N LEU A 66 -4.15 10.52 -4.65
CA LEU A 66 -4.25 10.90 -6.06
C LEU A 66 -5.62 11.52 -6.42
N SER A 67 -6.69 11.14 -5.73
CA SER A 67 -8.05 11.71 -5.87
C SER A 67 -8.86 11.47 -4.61
#